data_AF-A0A6G0RW86-F1
#
_entry.id   AF-A0A6G0RW86-F1
#
_cell.length_a   1.000
_cell.length_b   1.000
_cell.length_c   1.000
_cell.angle_alpha   90.00
_cell.angle_beta   90.00
_cell.angle_gamma   90.00
#
_symmetry.space_group_name_H-M   'P 1'
#
loop_
_entity.id
_entity.type
_entity.pdbx_description
1 polymer ?
#
loop_
_entity_poly.entity_id
_entity_poly.type
_entity_poly.pdbx_seq_one_letter_code
_entity_poly.pdbx_strand_id
1 'polypeptide(L)'
;MQAGTTQESTAKRTRVICKDDACSLSDVVALLPLGLTSFLPPEDALSLLVHCSPSLSQDVRDAVSTQGLKTFYHREEMHFGKGCMRDWHRLVPSRTAAGHLDHFGCSRNVMPSDLPLPRRLNARHHLLEAMCLMYTGIQPHCFQVLQLDRSFEHRQYGVLQPLVFSLVAALEKQPSSEQKAIDVKDVAQLTRLMNSSESGFGSRFFRSSDQRRSPAGMMEAHWTSIHVDLGTDTTFCHFCDTNTGSMVEGPLNPQFREAEYEFLMRQHCRDVYQPLKKFMTRHLQHVHYVRPPRGWNETGDSFQGNEWLDLIAGFTRGGVLCGVYLMDVRIPERLAPGAYPFDESAIDLTRLRIAY
;
A
#
# COMPACT_ATOMS: atom_id res chain seq x y z
N MET A 1 -91.21 -23.82 -17.56
CA MET A 1 -90.09 -23.70 -18.50
C MET A 1 -89.55 -22.29 -18.43
N GLN A 2 -88.23 -22.17 -18.62
CA GLN A 2 -87.36 -20.97 -18.67
C GLN A 2 -87.96 -19.86 -19.58
N ALA A 3 -87.57 -18.59 -19.56
CA ALA A 3 -86.33 -17.88 -19.21
C ALA A 3 -86.72 -16.42 -18.85
N GLY A 4 -86.00 -15.61 -18.06
CA GLY A 4 -84.55 -15.52 -17.89
C GLY A 4 -83.96 -14.53 -18.89
N THR A 5 -83.95 -13.23 -18.59
CA THR A 5 -83.08 -12.25 -19.26
C THR A 5 -82.58 -11.21 -18.28
N THR A 6 -81.27 -11.00 -18.39
CA THR A 6 -80.30 -10.43 -17.47
C THR A 6 -79.85 -9.06 -17.99
N GLN A 7 -79.57 -8.09 -17.11
CA GLN A 7 -78.63 -6.96 -17.31
C GLN A 7 -78.61 -6.17 -15.99
N GLU A 8 -77.53 -5.63 -15.45
CA GLU A 8 -76.10 -5.62 -15.77
C GLU A 8 -75.47 -4.99 -14.52
N SER A 9 -74.53 -5.65 -13.84
CA SER A 9 -73.79 -5.01 -12.73
C SER A 9 -72.36 -4.78 -13.17
N THR A 10 -72.01 -3.51 -13.33
CA THR A 10 -70.69 -3.03 -13.72
C THR A 10 -69.72 -3.18 -12.56
N ALA A 11 -68.90 -4.24 -12.61
CA ALA A 11 -67.76 -4.38 -11.71
C ALA A 11 -66.67 -3.37 -12.09
N LYS A 12 -66.45 -2.37 -11.22
CA LYS A 12 -65.27 -1.49 -11.28
C LYS A 12 -64.01 -2.36 -11.15
N ARG A 13 -63.28 -2.53 -12.25
CA ARG A 13 -61.91 -3.04 -12.25
C ARG A 13 -61.01 -2.04 -11.52
N THR A 14 -60.74 -2.30 -10.24
CA THR A 14 -59.61 -1.71 -9.54
C THR A 14 -58.35 -2.15 -10.27
N ARG A 15 -57.71 -1.23 -11.00
CA ARG A 15 -56.36 -1.45 -11.52
C ARG A 15 -55.46 -1.66 -10.30
N VAL A 16 -55.08 -2.91 -10.05
CA VAL A 16 -53.91 -3.21 -9.26
C VAL A 16 -52.73 -2.62 -10.03
N ILE A 17 -52.23 -1.48 -9.55
CA ILE A 17 -50.93 -0.98 -9.98
C ILE A 17 -49.93 -1.92 -9.32
N CYS A 18 -49.51 -2.97 -10.03
CA CYS A 18 -48.24 -3.59 -9.72
C CYS A 18 -47.20 -2.50 -9.94
N LYS A 19 -46.62 -1.98 -8.84
CA LYS A 19 -45.32 -1.34 -8.95
C LYS A 19 -44.40 -2.43 -9.49
N ASP A 20 -43.75 -2.18 -10.61
CA ASP A 20 -42.61 -2.97 -11.02
C ASP A 20 -41.58 -2.84 -9.89
N ASP A 21 -41.52 -3.84 -9.01
CA ASP A 21 -40.43 -4.03 -8.06
C ASP A 21 -39.21 -4.49 -8.87
N ALA A 22 -38.68 -3.59 -9.68
CA ALA A 22 -37.44 -3.79 -10.39
C ALA A 22 -36.33 -3.81 -9.33
N CYS A 23 -35.81 -5.01 -9.04
CA CYS A 23 -34.64 -5.20 -8.19
C CYS A 23 -33.48 -4.37 -8.75
N SER A 24 -33.10 -3.31 -8.04
CA SER A 24 -31.99 -2.47 -8.45
C SER A 24 -30.66 -3.19 -8.20
N LEU A 25 -29.60 -2.78 -8.91
CA LEU A 25 -28.26 -3.31 -8.64
C LEU A 25 -27.85 -3.09 -7.17
N SER A 26 -28.29 -1.99 -6.55
CA SER A 26 -28.04 -1.71 -5.14
C SER A 26 -28.75 -2.71 -4.22
N ASP A 27 -29.94 -3.18 -4.57
CA ASP A 27 -30.66 -4.22 -3.81
C ASP A 27 -29.90 -5.56 -3.89
N VAL A 28 -29.37 -5.91 -5.07
CA VAL A 28 -28.52 -7.10 -5.23
C VAL A 28 -27.22 -6.96 -4.41
N VAL A 29 -26.58 -5.79 -4.45
CA VAL A 29 -25.34 -5.53 -3.70
C VAL A 29 -25.60 -5.56 -2.18
N ALA A 30 -26.76 -5.11 -1.71
CA ALA A 30 -27.17 -5.21 -0.32
C ALA A 30 -27.31 -6.65 0.18
N LEU A 31 -27.58 -7.61 -0.73
CA LEU A 31 -27.65 -9.03 -0.42
C LEU A 31 -26.29 -9.73 -0.49
N LEU A 32 -25.27 -9.14 -1.11
CA LEU A 32 -23.95 -9.78 -1.26
C LEU A 32 -23.34 -10.26 0.07
N PRO A 33 -23.41 -9.49 1.19
CA PRO A 33 -22.88 -9.93 2.48
C PRO A 33 -23.47 -11.25 3.01
N LEU A 34 -24.58 -11.73 2.43
CA LEU A 34 -25.24 -13.00 2.80
C LEU A 34 -24.61 -14.24 2.14
N GLY A 35 -23.40 -14.13 1.58
CA GLY A 35 -22.60 -15.27 1.11
C GLY A 35 -22.19 -15.25 -0.36
N LEU A 36 -22.52 -14.18 -1.11
CA LEU A 36 -22.10 -14.03 -2.51
C LEU A 36 -20.80 -13.24 -2.65
N THR A 37 -20.45 -12.41 -1.66
CA THR A 37 -19.19 -11.63 -1.67
C THR A 37 -17.93 -12.49 -1.76
N SER A 38 -17.95 -13.76 -1.35
CA SER A 38 -16.78 -14.64 -1.41
C SER A 38 -16.38 -15.05 -2.83
N PHE A 39 -17.26 -14.88 -3.82
CA PHE A 39 -17.00 -15.20 -5.22
C PHE A 39 -16.53 -14.00 -6.04
N LEU A 40 -16.52 -12.81 -5.45
CA LEU A 40 -16.12 -11.59 -6.13
C LEU A 40 -14.62 -11.33 -5.96
N PRO A 41 -13.88 -11.14 -7.07
CA PRO A 41 -12.56 -10.54 -7.02
C PRO A 41 -12.59 -9.18 -6.30
N PRO A 42 -11.49 -8.77 -5.63
CA PRO A 42 -11.41 -7.49 -4.94
C PRO A 42 -11.74 -6.29 -5.84
N GLU A 43 -11.32 -6.34 -7.11
CA GLU A 43 -11.54 -5.30 -8.11
C GLU A 43 -13.02 -5.17 -8.47
N ASP A 44 -13.73 -6.29 -8.60
CA ASP A 44 -15.17 -6.31 -8.88
C ASP A 44 -15.96 -5.83 -7.66
N ALA A 45 -15.57 -6.25 -6.46
CA ALA A 45 -16.15 -5.75 -5.21
C ALA A 45 -15.97 -4.22 -5.08
N LEU A 46 -14.78 -3.71 -5.41
CA LEU A 46 -14.50 -2.28 -5.45
C LEU A 46 -15.36 -1.57 -6.50
N SER A 47 -15.44 -2.11 -7.71
CA SER A 47 -16.25 -1.55 -8.80
C SER A 47 -17.73 -1.43 -8.40
N LEU A 48 -18.29 -2.48 -7.80
CA LEU A 48 -19.67 -2.45 -7.29
C LEU A 48 -19.86 -1.38 -6.22
N LEU A 49 -18.91 -1.23 -5.29
CA LEU A 49 -18.97 -0.19 -4.27
C LEU A 49 -18.87 1.21 -4.87
N VAL A 50 -18.00 1.45 -5.85
CA VAL A 50 -17.89 2.76 -6.52
C VAL A 50 -19.24 3.18 -7.14
N HIS A 51 -19.96 2.24 -7.75
CA HIS A 51 -21.23 2.54 -8.43
C HIS A 51 -22.46 2.54 -7.50
N CYS A 52 -22.44 1.74 -6.42
CA CYS A 52 -23.62 1.56 -5.56
C CYS A 52 -23.51 2.24 -4.19
N SER A 53 -22.31 2.68 -3.76
CA SER A 53 -22.07 3.23 -2.40
C SER A 53 -23.06 4.30 -1.92
N PRO A 54 -23.58 5.22 -2.76
CA PRO A 54 -24.59 6.19 -2.32
C PRO A 54 -25.91 5.58 -1.84
N SER A 55 -26.25 4.40 -2.38
CA SER A 55 -27.52 3.69 -2.12
C SER A 55 -27.39 2.59 -1.06
N LEU A 56 -26.18 2.35 -0.54
CA LEU A 56 -25.89 1.28 0.42
C LEU A 56 -25.70 1.82 1.83
N SER A 57 -26.11 1.04 2.83
CA SER A 57 -25.79 1.34 4.23
C SER A 57 -24.29 1.17 4.50
N GLN A 58 -23.79 1.83 5.56
CA GLN A 58 -22.39 1.68 5.98
C GLN A 58 -22.03 0.22 6.23
N ASP A 59 -22.90 -0.53 6.90
CA ASP A 59 -22.66 -1.93 7.25
C ASP A 59 -22.49 -2.82 6.01
N VAL A 60 -23.29 -2.58 4.96
CA VAL A 60 -23.14 -3.30 3.68
C VAL A 60 -21.80 -2.94 3.03
N ARG A 61 -21.46 -1.64 2.97
CA ARG A 61 -20.19 -1.19 2.37
C ARG A 61 -19.00 -1.79 3.09
N ASP A 62 -19.04 -1.79 4.43
CA ASP A 62 -17.99 -2.36 5.27
C ASP A 62 -17.90 -3.87 5.09
N ALA A 63 -19.02 -4.59 5.02
CA ALA A 63 -19.04 -6.03 4.80
C ALA A 63 -18.45 -6.43 3.45
N VAL A 64 -18.86 -5.77 2.37
CA VAL A 64 -18.31 -5.99 1.02
C VAL A 64 -16.81 -5.67 0.99
N SER A 65 -16.41 -4.54 1.57
CA SER A 65 -15.01 -4.12 1.63
C SER A 65 -14.14 -5.10 2.42
N THR A 66 -14.62 -5.54 3.59
CA THR A 66 -13.95 -6.55 4.42
C THR A 66 -13.78 -7.86 3.67
N GLN A 67 -14.77 -8.29 2.90
CA GLN A 67 -14.64 -9.52 2.14
C GLN A 67 -13.59 -9.38 1.03
N GLY A 68 -13.56 -8.26 0.30
CA GLY A 68 -12.50 -7.98 -0.68
C GLY A 68 -11.11 -7.98 -0.05
N LEU A 69 -10.96 -7.36 1.13
CA LEU A 69 -9.70 -7.36 1.89
C LEU A 69 -9.30 -8.77 2.37
N LYS A 70 -10.26 -9.60 2.76
CA LYS A 70 -10.02 -11.00 3.14
C LYS A 70 -9.49 -11.84 1.99
N THR A 71 -9.86 -11.55 0.74
CA THR A 71 -9.29 -12.24 -0.43
C THR A 71 -7.77 -12.06 -0.48
N PHE A 72 -7.28 -10.83 -0.25
CA PHE A 72 -5.84 -10.60 -0.17
C PHE A 72 -5.20 -11.23 1.07
N TYR A 73 -5.89 -11.22 2.21
CA TYR A 73 -5.44 -11.92 3.41
C TYR A 73 -5.17 -13.41 3.14
N HIS A 74 -6.02 -14.07 2.34
CA HIS A 74 -5.86 -15.48 2.00
C HIS A 74 -4.79 -15.73 0.94
N ARG A 75 -4.89 -15.01 -0.19
CA ARG A 75 -4.02 -15.21 -1.36
C ARG A 75 -2.55 -14.96 -1.05
N GLU A 76 -2.27 -13.99 -0.20
CA GLU A 76 -0.94 -13.39 -0.03
C GLU A 76 -0.43 -13.58 1.40
N GLU A 77 -1.17 -14.39 2.18
CA GLU A 77 -1.04 -14.65 3.62
C GLU A 77 -0.62 -13.44 4.50
N MET A 78 -1.03 -12.24 4.09
CA MET A 78 -0.81 -11.01 4.80
C MET A 78 -1.92 -10.73 5.82
N HIS A 79 -1.62 -9.92 6.83
CA HIS A 79 -2.56 -9.56 7.88
C HIS A 79 -2.82 -8.05 7.85
N PHE A 80 -3.89 -7.68 8.55
CA PHE A 80 -4.28 -6.29 8.75
C PHE A 80 -4.55 -6.06 10.22
N GLY A 81 -3.85 -5.10 10.84
CA GLY A 81 -4.06 -4.66 12.23
C GLY A 81 -3.72 -5.69 13.31
N LYS A 82 -3.02 -6.78 12.97
CA LYS A 82 -2.59 -7.82 13.92
C LYS A 82 -1.31 -7.45 14.69
N GLY A 83 -0.59 -6.42 14.27
CA GLY A 83 0.69 -6.04 14.88
C GLY A 83 1.78 -7.09 14.72
N CYS A 84 1.62 -8.00 13.76
CA CYS A 84 2.66 -8.96 13.40
C CYS A 84 3.48 -8.42 12.22
N MET A 85 4.41 -9.23 11.77
CA MET A 85 5.30 -8.96 10.65
C MET A 85 4.66 -9.06 9.27
N ARG A 86 3.56 -9.81 9.17
CA ARG A 86 2.76 -9.89 7.96
C ARG A 86 1.71 -8.78 7.91
N ASP A 87 1.70 -7.87 8.88
CA ASP A 87 0.71 -6.81 8.98
C ASP A 87 1.03 -5.66 8.03
N TRP A 88 0.27 -5.55 6.94
CA TRP A 88 0.42 -4.47 5.98
C TRP A 88 -0.23 -3.17 6.46
N HIS A 89 -1.06 -3.21 7.50
CA HIS A 89 -1.71 -2.05 8.11
C HIS A 89 -0.94 -1.55 9.34
N ARG A 90 0.33 -1.20 9.14
CA ARG A 90 1.20 -0.73 10.23
C ARG A 90 2.18 0.34 9.79
N LEU A 91 2.14 1.52 10.41
CA LEU A 91 3.06 2.64 10.12
C LEU A 91 4.53 2.40 10.45
N VAL A 92 4.87 1.38 11.24
CA VAL A 92 6.23 1.10 11.69
C VAL A 92 6.38 -0.41 11.89
N PRO A 93 7.39 -1.08 11.32
CA PRO A 93 7.64 -2.50 11.53
C PRO A 93 7.78 -2.89 13.01
N SER A 94 7.37 -4.12 13.36
CA SER A 94 7.22 -4.58 14.76
C SER A 94 8.46 -4.43 15.63
N ARG A 95 9.65 -4.69 15.09
CA ARG A 95 10.91 -4.64 15.85
C ARG A 95 11.44 -3.22 16.11
N THR A 96 10.83 -2.21 15.51
CA THR A 96 11.28 -0.80 15.61
C THR A 96 10.36 0.06 16.47
N ALA A 97 9.18 -0.45 16.85
CA ALA A 97 8.30 0.22 17.78
C ALA A 97 8.83 0.05 19.21
N ALA A 98 9.29 1.15 19.81
CA ALA A 98 9.76 1.14 21.20
C ALA A 98 8.61 0.68 22.14
N GLY A 99 8.76 -0.48 22.76
CA GLY A 99 7.98 -0.85 23.95
C GLY A 99 6.72 -1.69 23.77
N HIS A 100 6.47 -2.32 22.61
CA HIS A 100 5.41 -3.33 22.54
C HIS A 100 5.95 -4.75 22.71
N LEU A 101 5.41 -5.47 23.70
CA LEU A 101 5.58 -6.91 23.91
C LEU A 101 5.18 -7.64 22.62
N ASP A 102 6.16 -7.93 21.78
CA ASP A 102 6.04 -8.75 20.58
C ASP A 102 5.36 -10.07 20.95
N HIS A 103 4.20 -10.33 20.36
CA HIS A 103 3.70 -11.70 20.30
C HIS A 103 4.53 -12.41 19.23
N PHE A 104 5.64 -13.02 19.67
CA PHE A 104 6.48 -13.89 18.88
C PHE A 104 5.63 -15.07 18.36
N GLY A 105 5.13 -14.95 17.13
CA GLY A 105 4.54 -16.05 16.38
C GLY A 105 3.20 -15.70 15.78
N CYS A 106 3.17 -15.46 14.47
CA CYS A 106 1.95 -15.71 13.72
C CYS A 106 1.79 -17.22 13.55
N SER A 107 1.38 -17.90 14.61
CA SER A 107 1.38 -19.36 14.67
C SER A 107 0.29 -20.01 13.82
N ARG A 108 -0.74 -19.26 13.38
CA ARG A 108 -1.76 -19.75 12.45
C ARG A 108 -2.35 -18.64 11.58
N ASN A 109 -2.45 -18.86 10.27
CA ASN A 109 -3.26 -18.06 9.34
C ASN A 109 -4.77 -18.33 9.52
N VAL A 110 -5.27 -18.28 10.76
CA VAL A 110 -6.72 -18.31 10.97
C VAL A 110 -7.26 -16.96 10.53
N MET A 111 -8.08 -16.99 9.47
CA MET A 111 -8.79 -15.82 8.99
C MET A 111 -9.80 -15.39 10.05
N PRO A 112 -9.72 -14.15 10.55
CA PRO A 112 -10.67 -13.69 11.55
C PRO A 112 -12.05 -13.48 10.90
N SER A 113 -13.12 -13.64 11.70
CA SER A 113 -14.49 -13.38 11.26
C SER A 113 -14.67 -11.92 10.82
N ASP A 114 -13.94 -11.00 11.44
CA ASP A 114 -13.81 -9.60 11.02
C ASP A 114 -12.34 -9.14 11.08
N LEU A 115 -11.99 -8.17 10.24
CA LEU A 115 -10.65 -7.58 10.24
C LEU A 115 -10.57 -6.45 11.29
N PRO A 116 -9.49 -6.35 12.09
CA PRO A 116 -9.30 -5.28 13.07
C PRO A 116 -8.88 -3.97 12.37
N LEU A 117 -9.76 -3.49 11.50
CA LEU A 117 -9.60 -2.31 10.67
C LEU A 117 -10.67 -1.27 11.02
N PRO A 118 -10.33 0.04 10.90
CA PRO A 118 -11.27 1.12 11.17
C PRO A 118 -12.52 0.99 10.29
N ARG A 119 -13.67 1.40 10.83
CA ARG A 119 -14.99 1.33 10.18
C ARG A 119 -15.54 2.71 9.83
N ARG A 120 -15.12 3.74 10.56
CA ARG A 120 -15.58 5.10 10.31
C ARG A 120 -15.15 5.61 8.95
N LEU A 121 -15.86 6.62 8.44
CA LEU A 121 -15.48 7.36 7.24
C LEU A 121 -15.16 6.47 6.03
N ASN A 122 -15.89 5.36 5.84
CA ASN A 122 -15.65 4.41 4.75
C ASN A 122 -14.20 3.87 4.71
N ALA A 123 -13.52 3.79 5.85
CA ALA A 123 -12.11 3.43 5.88
C ALA A 123 -11.82 2.07 5.24
N ARG A 124 -12.70 1.07 5.39
CA ARG A 124 -12.53 -0.25 4.76
C ARG A 124 -12.66 -0.19 3.25
N HIS A 125 -13.57 0.63 2.73
CA HIS A 125 -13.71 0.86 1.29
C HIS A 125 -12.45 1.54 0.74
N HIS A 126 -11.95 2.59 1.41
CA HIS A 126 -10.71 3.25 1.00
C HIS A 126 -9.47 2.37 1.14
N LEU A 127 -9.45 1.46 2.12
CA LEU A 127 -8.40 0.43 2.23
C LEU A 127 -8.48 -0.56 1.08
N LEU A 128 -9.67 -1.04 0.70
CA LEU A 128 -9.85 -1.91 -0.46
C LEU A 128 -9.38 -1.21 -1.75
N GLU A 129 -9.76 0.06 -1.94
CA GLU A 129 -9.29 0.90 -3.05
C GLU A 129 -7.76 0.99 -3.07
N ALA A 130 -7.13 1.28 -1.93
CA ALA A 130 -5.69 1.37 -1.80
C ALA A 130 -4.99 0.02 -2.07
N MET A 131 -5.59 -1.09 -1.64
CA MET A 131 -5.09 -2.44 -1.92
C MET A 131 -5.17 -2.76 -3.41
N CYS A 132 -6.28 -2.50 -4.09
CA CYS A 132 -6.36 -2.68 -5.54
C CYS A 132 -5.33 -1.83 -6.29
N LEU A 133 -5.13 -0.57 -5.88
CA LEU A 133 -4.08 0.30 -6.43
C LEU A 133 -2.67 -0.26 -6.20
N MET A 134 -2.39 -0.76 -4.99
CA MET A 134 -1.12 -1.40 -4.62
C MET A 134 -0.82 -2.58 -5.56
N TYR A 135 -1.78 -3.47 -5.76
CA TYR A 135 -1.61 -4.65 -6.63
C TYR A 135 -1.49 -4.29 -8.11
N THR A 136 -2.09 -3.18 -8.53
CA THR A 136 -2.04 -2.75 -9.93
C THR A 136 -0.67 -2.22 -10.34
N GLY A 137 0.02 -1.46 -9.47
CA GLY A 137 1.24 -0.76 -9.91
C GLY A 137 2.38 -0.61 -8.91
N ILE A 138 2.25 -1.10 -7.68
CA ILE A 138 3.34 -1.06 -6.69
C ILE A 138 3.86 -2.48 -6.41
N GLN A 139 2.96 -3.45 -6.18
CA GLN A 139 3.30 -4.84 -5.91
C GLN A 139 4.21 -5.49 -6.97
N PRO A 140 4.06 -5.21 -8.29
CA PRO A 140 4.95 -5.81 -9.30
C PRO A 140 6.44 -5.50 -9.09
N HIS A 141 6.75 -4.43 -8.35
CA HIS A 141 8.11 -4.02 -8.00
C HIS A 141 8.54 -4.50 -6.61
N CYS A 142 7.64 -5.13 -5.85
CA CYS A 142 7.89 -5.63 -4.50
C CYS A 142 8.45 -7.04 -4.51
N PHE A 143 9.02 -7.46 -3.37
CA PHE A 143 9.50 -8.83 -3.14
C PHE A 143 10.62 -9.32 -4.09
N GLN A 144 11.20 -8.41 -4.87
CA GLN A 144 12.40 -8.64 -5.66
C GLN A 144 13.61 -8.12 -4.89
N VAL A 145 14.72 -8.88 -4.94
CA VAL A 145 15.99 -8.42 -4.37
C VAL A 145 16.56 -7.33 -5.27
N LEU A 146 16.75 -6.15 -4.69
CA LEU A 146 17.38 -5.01 -5.33
C LEU A 146 18.79 -4.87 -4.77
N GLN A 147 19.76 -4.61 -5.66
CA GLN A 147 21.09 -4.19 -5.24
C GLN A 147 21.03 -2.70 -4.87
N LEU A 148 21.40 -2.39 -3.64
CA LEU A 148 21.24 -1.07 -3.04
C LEU A 148 22.59 -0.68 -2.44
N ASP A 149 23.07 0.52 -2.77
CA ASP A 149 24.37 1.01 -2.28
C ASP A 149 24.14 2.13 -1.26
N ARG A 150 24.64 1.90 -0.04
CA ARG A 150 24.65 2.88 1.06
C ARG A 150 26.01 3.54 1.08
N SER A 151 26.01 4.87 1.21
CA SER A 151 27.21 5.73 1.15
C SER A 151 28.08 5.59 -0.11
N PHE A 152 27.63 4.86 -1.14
CA PHE A 152 28.41 4.60 -2.36
C PHE A 152 29.70 3.80 -2.08
N GLU A 153 29.73 3.07 -0.96
CA GLU A 153 30.93 2.38 -0.46
C GLU A 153 30.70 0.88 -0.23
N HIS A 154 29.46 0.47 0.09
CA HIS A 154 29.16 -0.91 0.47
C HIS A 154 27.90 -1.43 -0.23
N ARG A 155 28.06 -2.55 -0.93
CA ARG A 155 26.93 -3.27 -1.53
C ARG A 155 26.04 -3.82 -0.42
N GLN A 156 24.77 -3.45 -0.49
CA GLN A 156 23.70 -4.03 0.30
C GLN A 156 22.64 -4.59 -0.65
N TYR A 157 21.84 -5.49 -0.13
CA TYR A 157 20.71 -6.05 -0.85
C TYR A 157 19.47 -5.75 -0.04
N GLY A 158 18.40 -5.36 -0.71
CA GLY A 158 17.15 -5.08 -0.03
C GLY A 158 15.94 -5.43 -0.85
N VAL A 159 14.78 -5.32 -0.20
CA VAL A 159 13.47 -5.62 -0.79
C VAL A 159 12.53 -4.44 -0.57
N LEU A 160 11.63 -4.24 -1.53
CA LEU A 160 10.49 -3.36 -1.39
C LEU A 160 9.35 -4.16 -0.73
N GLN A 161 8.93 -3.76 0.47
CA GLN A 161 7.79 -4.35 1.18
C GLN A 161 6.61 -3.38 1.19
N PRO A 162 5.42 -3.79 0.73
CA PRO A 162 4.24 -2.95 0.68
C PRO A 162 3.73 -2.53 2.06
N LEU A 163 3.15 -1.33 2.11
CA LEU A 163 2.50 -0.72 3.26
C LEU A 163 1.16 -0.11 2.83
N VAL A 164 0.09 -0.37 3.59
CA VAL A 164 -1.21 0.29 3.43
C VAL A 164 -1.81 0.61 4.80
N PHE A 165 -1.85 1.89 5.18
CA PHE A 165 -2.32 2.31 6.51
C PHE A 165 -3.40 3.39 6.42
N SER A 166 -4.57 3.14 7.01
CA SER A 166 -5.66 4.13 7.09
C SER A 166 -5.44 5.08 8.25
N LEU A 167 -5.36 6.39 7.97
CA LEU A 167 -5.31 7.42 9.00
C LEU A 167 -6.60 7.50 9.83
N VAL A 168 -7.69 6.87 9.40
CA VAL A 168 -8.92 6.76 10.22
C VAL A 168 -8.66 5.95 11.50
N ALA A 169 -7.68 5.04 11.50
CA ALA A 169 -7.26 4.33 12.70
C ALA A 169 -6.75 5.29 13.80
N ALA A 170 -6.21 6.45 13.42
CA ALA A 170 -5.82 7.51 14.34
C ALA A 170 -7.05 8.27 14.89
N LEU A 171 -7.98 8.61 14.00
CA LEU A 171 -9.21 9.34 14.34
C LEU A 171 -10.12 8.55 15.28
N GLU A 172 -10.22 7.23 15.11
CA GLU A 172 -11.02 6.39 16.00
C GLU A 172 -10.49 6.36 17.45
N LYS A 173 -9.22 6.70 17.66
CA LYS A 173 -8.61 6.85 19.00
C LYS A 173 -8.82 8.23 19.61
N GLN A 174 -9.29 9.22 18.85
CA GLN A 174 -9.51 10.59 19.30
C GLN A 174 -10.96 10.82 19.80
N PRO A 175 -11.19 11.77 20.73
CA PRO A 175 -12.53 12.11 21.21
C PRO A 175 -13.43 12.66 20.08
N SER A 176 -14.74 12.52 20.26
CA SER A 176 -15.72 12.58 19.17
C SER A 176 -15.94 13.94 18.50
N SER A 177 -15.41 15.03 19.05
CA SER A 177 -15.63 16.39 18.55
C SER A 177 -14.82 16.78 17.30
N GLU A 178 -13.82 15.98 16.91
CA GLU A 178 -12.93 16.28 15.77
C GLU A 178 -13.16 15.39 14.53
N GLN A 179 -14.35 14.78 14.43
CA GLN A 179 -14.69 13.77 13.42
C GLN A 179 -15.06 14.38 12.05
N LYS A 180 -14.14 15.11 11.44
CA LYS A 180 -14.26 15.55 10.04
C LYS A 180 -13.61 14.52 9.11
N ALA A 181 -14.04 14.52 7.85
CA ALA A 181 -13.35 13.79 6.79
C ALA A 181 -11.87 14.20 6.75
N ILE A 182 -11.00 13.27 6.34
CA ILE A 182 -9.57 13.54 6.18
C ILE A 182 -9.39 14.36 4.91
N ASP A 183 -8.88 15.58 5.06
CA ASP A 183 -8.47 16.40 3.92
C ASP A 183 -7.01 16.11 3.63
N VAL A 184 -6.76 15.37 2.55
CA VAL A 184 -5.41 15.03 2.09
C VAL A 184 -4.60 16.24 1.65
N LYS A 185 -5.22 17.42 1.46
CA LYS A 185 -4.50 18.67 1.18
C LYS A 185 -4.02 19.36 2.46
N ASP A 186 -4.63 19.06 3.61
CA ASP A 186 -4.22 19.63 4.90
C ASP A 186 -3.03 18.84 5.47
N VAL A 187 -1.83 19.26 5.08
CA VAL A 187 -0.56 18.69 5.56
C VAL A 187 -0.46 18.73 7.10
N ALA A 188 -1.04 19.75 7.76
CA ALA A 188 -1.00 19.84 9.21
C ALA A 188 -1.91 18.78 9.86
N GLN A 189 -3.09 18.52 9.28
CA GLN A 189 -3.96 17.41 9.71
C GLN A 189 -3.25 16.06 9.50
N LEU A 190 -2.71 15.80 8.31
CA LEU A 190 -1.99 14.55 8.03
C LEU A 190 -0.83 14.33 9.01
N THR A 191 -0.03 15.38 9.25
CA THR A 191 1.07 15.36 10.22
C THR A 191 0.59 14.97 11.62
N ARG A 192 -0.50 15.58 12.11
CA ARG A 192 -1.06 15.28 13.44
C ARG A 192 -1.58 13.85 13.55
N LEU A 193 -2.33 13.37 12.54
CA LEU A 193 -2.89 12.01 12.55
C LEU A 193 -1.80 10.94 12.54
N MET A 194 -0.78 11.12 11.70
CA MET A 194 0.38 10.24 11.69
C MET A 194 1.13 10.27 13.03
N ASN A 195 1.40 11.45 13.58
CA ASN A 195 2.08 11.60 14.87
C ASN A 195 1.32 10.97 16.05
N SER A 196 -0.02 10.97 15.98
CA SER A 196 -0.86 10.32 17.00
C SER A 196 -0.85 8.79 16.90
N SER A 197 -0.55 8.25 15.73
CA SER A 197 -0.38 6.81 15.53
C SER A 197 1.03 6.35 15.86
N GLU A 198 2.04 7.13 15.50
CA GLU A 198 3.45 6.90 15.80
C GLU A 198 4.16 8.24 16.04
N SER A 199 4.79 8.38 17.21
CA SER A 199 5.36 9.66 17.65
C SER A 199 6.39 10.21 16.66
N GLY A 200 6.15 11.46 16.23
CA GLY A 200 7.02 12.19 15.31
C GLY A 200 7.06 11.65 13.87
N PHE A 201 6.28 10.62 13.53
CA PHE A 201 6.27 10.03 12.18
C PHE A 201 5.81 11.03 11.12
N GLY A 202 4.67 11.69 11.34
CA GLY A 202 4.15 12.72 10.44
C GLY A 202 5.11 13.90 10.30
N SER A 203 5.70 14.34 11.41
CA SER A 203 6.68 15.43 11.37
C SER A 203 7.91 15.08 10.53
N ARG A 204 8.32 13.80 10.49
CA ARG A 204 9.40 13.33 9.61
C ARG A 204 8.96 13.21 8.17
N PHE A 205 7.77 12.66 7.93
CA PHE A 205 7.20 12.46 6.60
C PHE A 205 7.11 13.78 5.82
N PHE A 206 6.65 14.85 6.49
CA PHE A 206 6.53 16.18 5.92
C PHE A 206 7.67 17.12 6.29
N ARG A 207 8.73 16.62 6.95
CA ARG A 207 9.91 17.45 7.21
C ARG A 207 10.42 17.86 5.85
N SER A 208 10.38 19.16 5.58
CA SER A 208 10.77 19.77 4.32
C SER A 208 11.95 19.02 3.76
N SER A 209 11.73 18.39 2.60
CA SER A 209 12.72 17.75 1.76
C SER A 209 13.80 18.80 1.49
N ASP A 210 14.77 18.88 2.40
CA ASP A 210 15.88 19.81 2.32
C ASP A 210 16.60 19.47 1.02
N GLN A 211 16.32 20.23 -0.04
CA GLN A 211 16.99 20.13 -1.34
C GLN A 211 18.52 20.31 -1.20
N ARG A 212 18.97 20.81 -0.04
CA ARG A 212 20.38 20.98 0.32
C ARG A 212 21.02 19.74 0.95
N ARG A 213 20.24 18.71 1.27
CA ARG A 213 20.77 17.50 1.90
C ARG A 213 21.26 16.54 0.82
N SER A 214 22.50 16.10 0.94
CA SER A 214 23.02 15.03 0.08
C SER A 214 22.19 13.74 0.29
N PRO A 215 21.87 13.01 -0.79
CA PRO A 215 21.27 11.67 -0.69
C PRO A 215 22.13 10.76 0.20
N ALA A 216 21.48 9.91 1.02
CA ALA A 216 22.16 8.94 1.87
C ALA A 216 22.58 7.66 1.13
N GLY A 217 22.02 7.42 -0.06
CA GLY A 217 22.32 6.25 -0.87
C GLY A 217 21.67 6.33 -2.26
N MET A 218 21.88 5.30 -3.05
CA MET A 218 21.50 5.28 -4.47
C MET A 218 20.00 5.46 -4.69
N MET A 219 19.17 4.77 -3.91
CA MET A 219 17.72 4.87 -4.08
C MET A 219 17.25 6.32 -3.89
N GLU A 220 17.66 6.99 -2.82
CA GLU A 220 17.28 8.37 -2.56
C GLU A 220 17.81 9.30 -3.67
N ALA A 221 19.03 9.07 -4.15
CA ALA A 221 19.64 9.87 -5.21
C ALA A 221 18.86 9.77 -6.52
N HIS A 222 18.51 8.55 -6.94
CA HIS A 222 17.63 8.34 -8.09
C HIS A 222 16.24 8.91 -7.82
N TRP A 223 15.61 8.55 -6.71
CA TRP A 223 14.23 8.94 -6.40
C TRP A 223 14.04 10.45 -6.41
N THR A 224 14.98 11.21 -5.83
CA THR A 224 14.93 12.68 -5.82
C THR A 224 15.22 13.29 -7.21
N SER A 225 15.96 12.58 -8.06
CA SER A 225 16.35 13.05 -9.40
C SER A 225 15.46 12.55 -10.54
N ILE A 226 14.47 11.69 -10.25
CA ILE A 226 13.48 11.27 -11.25
C ILE A 226 12.44 12.38 -11.41
N HIS A 227 12.32 12.89 -12.63
CA HIS A 227 11.25 13.75 -13.08
C HIS A 227 10.16 12.90 -13.74
N VAL A 228 8.92 13.15 -13.36
CA VAL A 228 7.73 12.49 -13.91
C VAL A 228 6.91 13.55 -14.63
N ASP A 229 6.69 13.36 -15.92
CA ASP A 229 5.74 14.15 -16.69
C ASP A 229 4.48 13.32 -16.95
N LEU A 230 3.43 13.60 -16.18
CA LEU A 230 2.15 12.89 -16.32
C LEU A 230 1.39 13.27 -17.60
N GLY A 231 1.70 14.42 -18.22
CA GLY A 231 1.07 14.88 -19.46
C GLY A 231 1.58 14.14 -20.69
N THR A 232 2.88 13.84 -20.72
CA THR A 232 3.51 13.07 -21.80
C THR A 232 3.69 11.58 -21.46
N ASP A 233 3.32 11.17 -20.26
CA ASP A 233 3.53 9.82 -19.68
C ASP A 233 5.00 9.37 -19.64
N THR A 234 5.92 10.34 -19.65
CA THR A 234 7.37 10.09 -19.67
C THR A 234 7.99 10.25 -18.28
N THR A 235 9.13 9.57 -18.11
CA THR A 235 10.00 9.72 -16.94
C THR A 235 11.43 9.94 -17.40
N PHE A 236 12.16 10.71 -16.60
CA PHE A 236 13.56 11.01 -16.83
C PHE A 236 14.30 11.03 -15.50
N CYS A 237 15.54 10.55 -15.45
CA CYS A 237 16.34 10.56 -14.22
C CYS A 237 17.63 11.32 -14.44
N HIS A 238 17.69 12.56 -13.93
CA HIS A 238 18.88 13.41 -14.07
C HIS A 238 20.14 12.73 -13.50
N PHE A 239 19.99 11.95 -12.43
CA PHE A 239 21.09 11.23 -11.81
C PHE A 239 21.70 10.17 -12.75
N CYS A 240 20.88 9.46 -13.55
CA CYS A 240 21.37 8.50 -14.54
C CYS A 240 22.17 9.17 -15.67
N ASP A 241 21.88 10.44 -15.94
CA ASP A 241 22.46 11.21 -17.03
C ASP A 241 23.76 11.94 -16.64
N THR A 242 23.83 12.47 -15.41
CA THR A 242 24.96 13.32 -15.00
C THR A 242 26.01 12.64 -14.15
N ASN A 243 25.64 11.65 -13.34
CA ASN A 243 26.49 11.18 -12.24
C ASN A 243 27.14 9.81 -12.48
N THR A 244 27.08 9.26 -13.69
CA THR A 244 27.74 7.97 -13.95
C THR A 244 29.25 8.04 -13.95
N GLY A 245 29.85 9.21 -14.24
CA GLY A 245 31.31 9.38 -14.25
C GLY A 245 31.95 9.73 -12.89
N SER A 246 31.21 10.34 -11.95
CA SER A 246 31.78 10.83 -10.67
C SER A 246 31.69 9.83 -9.52
N MET A 247 31.04 8.68 -9.72
CA MET A 247 30.90 7.61 -8.71
C MET A 247 31.93 6.49 -8.86
N VAL A 248 32.83 6.66 -9.82
CA VAL A 248 33.95 5.76 -10.15
C VAL A 248 35.09 5.87 -9.12
N GLU A 249 35.08 6.91 -8.27
CA GLU A 249 36.11 7.19 -7.26
C GLU A 249 35.69 6.81 -5.82
N GLY A 250 35.00 5.67 -5.65
CA GLY A 250 34.76 4.99 -4.37
C GLY A 250 35.26 3.54 -4.42
N PRO A 251 35.70 2.92 -3.30
CA PRO A 251 36.83 2.00 -3.27
C PRO A 251 36.64 0.76 -4.14
N LEU A 252 37.55 0.62 -5.13
CA LEU A 252 38.14 -0.61 -5.67
C LEU A 252 37.53 -1.91 -5.10
N ASN A 253 36.32 -2.26 -5.52
CA ASN A 253 35.85 -3.63 -5.38
C ASN A 253 36.12 -4.32 -6.73
N PRO A 254 37.17 -5.14 -6.86
CA PRO A 254 37.65 -5.69 -8.13
C PRO A 254 36.69 -6.69 -8.80
N GLN A 255 35.46 -6.83 -8.29
CA GLN A 255 34.49 -7.83 -8.70
C GLN A 255 33.65 -7.43 -9.93
N PHE A 256 33.59 -6.15 -10.31
CA PHE A 256 32.87 -5.69 -11.51
C PHE A 256 33.69 -4.67 -12.30
N ARG A 257 33.57 -4.73 -13.62
CA ARG A 257 34.02 -3.63 -14.47
C ARG A 257 33.07 -2.45 -14.29
N GLU A 258 33.60 -1.23 -14.29
CA GLU A 258 32.86 0.03 -14.15
C GLU A 258 31.56 0.08 -14.97
N ALA A 259 31.63 -0.38 -16.23
CA ALA A 259 30.48 -0.46 -17.14
C ALA A 259 29.35 -1.39 -16.67
N GLU A 260 29.66 -2.48 -15.94
CA GLU A 260 28.67 -3.42 -15.42
C GLU A 260 27.90 -2.81 -14.24
N TYR A 261 28.60 -2.05 -13.39
CA TYR A 261 27.97 -1.33 -12.28
C TYR A 261 27.06 -0.21 -12.78
N GLU A 262 27.53 0.60 -13.73
CA GLU A 262 26.73 1.65 -14.37
C GLU A 262 25.47 1.07 -15.03
N PHE A 263 25.62 -0.07 -15.74
CA PHE A 263 24.50 -0.76 -16.38
C PHE A 263 23.45 -1.23 -15.37
N LEU A 264 23.84 -1.92 -14.30
CA LEU A 264 22.92 -2.41 -13.27
C LEU A 264 22.15 -1.27 -12.60
N MET A 265 22.83 -0.15 -12.30
CA MET A 265 22.18 0.98 -11.65
C MET A 265 21.15 1.66 -12.56
N ARG A 266 21.51 1.89 -13.82
CA ARG A 266 20.56 2.41 -14.81
C ARG A 266 19.40 1.45 -15.04
N GLN A 267 19.66 0.14 -15.02
CA GLN A 267 18.64 -0.88 -15.15
C GLN A 267 17.62 -0.82 -14.01
N HIS A 268 18.05 -0.82 -12.74
CA HIS A 268 17.13 -0.69 -11.61
C HIS A 268 16.31 0.61 -11.65
N CYS A 269 16.95 1.72 -12.03
CA CYS A 269 16.23 2.98 -12.19
C CYS A 269 15.15 2.90 -13.28
N ARG A 270 15.46 2.33 -14.44
CA ARG A 270 14.55 2.19 -15.58
C ARG A 270 13.42 1.20 -15.30
N ASP A 271 13.72 0.05 -14.71
CA ASP A 271 12.80 -1.08 -14.61
C ASP A 271 11.96 -1.03 -13.32
N VAL A 272 12.44 -0.35 -12.27
CA VAL A 272 11.80 -0.31 -10.95
C VAL A 272 11.47 1.13 -10.53
N TYR A 273 12.47 2.01 -10.40
CA TYR A 273 12.27 3.29 -9.70
C TYR A 273 11.41 4.26 -10.51
N GLN A 274 11.66 4.38 -11.81
CA GLN A 274 10.90 5.28 -12.69
C GLN A 274 9.44 4.84 -12.86
N PRO A 275 9.13 3.57 -13.19
CA PRO A 275 7.74 3.09 -13.26
C PRO A 275 7.01 3.27 -11.94
N LEU A 276 7.65 2.90 -10.82
CA LEU A 276 7.07 3.05 -9.48
C LEU A 276 6.77 4.51 -9.16
N LYS A 277 7.72 5.43 -9.38
CA LYS A 277 7.50 6.86 -9.13
C LYS A 277 6.41 7.44 -10.03
N LYS A 278 6.38 7.07 -11.31
CA LYS A 278 5.32 7.49 -12.24
C LYS A 278 3.95 7.06 -11.75
N PHE A 279 3.81 5.78 -11.40
CA PHE A 279 2.55 5.22 -10.89
C PHE A 279 2.12 5.91 -9.59
N MET A 280 3.00 5.99 -8.60
CA MET A 280 2.69 6.65 -7.32
C MET A 280 2.33 8.12 -7.51
N THR A 281 3.04 8.86 -8.36
CA THR A 281 2.76 10.28 -8.64
C THR A 281 1.41 10.49 -9.35
N ARG A 282 0.99 9.53 -10.19
CA ARG A 282 -0.32 9.59 -10.86
C ARG A 282 -1.49 9.35 -9.89
N HIS A 283 -1.32 8.45 -8.92
CA HIS A 283 -2.43 7.96 -8.10
C HIS A 283 -2.44 8.46 -6.64
N LEU A 284 -1.31 8.96 -6.13
CA LEU A 284 -1.15 9.37 -4.73
C LEU A 284 -0.76 10.85 -4.62
N GLN A 285 -1.11 11.47 -3.50
CA GLN A 285 -0.67 12.81 -3.10
C GLN A 285 0.50 12.73 -2.12
N HIS A 286 1.33 13.77 -2.09
CA HIS A 286 2.47 13.90 -1.16
C HIS A 286 3.41 12.68 -1.19
N VAL A 287 3.77 12.24 -2.40
CA VAL A 287 4.70 11.12 -2.58
C VAL A 287 6.09 11.54 -2.13
N HIS A 288 6.56 10.94 -1.03
CA HIS A 288 7.83 11.30 -0.40
C HIS A 288 8.72 10.09 -0.15
N TYR A 289 10.03 10.35 -0.21
CA TYR A 289 11.06 9.49 0.33
C TYR A 289 11.35 9.93 1.77
N VAL A 290 11.29 9.01 2.71
CA VAL A 290 11.41 9.30 4.13
C VAL A 290 12.48 8.40 4.73
N ARG A 291 13.55 9.03 5.23
CA ARG A 291 14.59 8.34 5.98
C ARG A 291 14.09 7.93 7.37
N PRO A 292 14.62 6.84 7.97
CA PRO A 292 14.27 6.46 9.32
C PRO A 292 14.75 7.50 10.34
N PRO A 293 14.21 7.46 11.57
CA PRO A 293 14.74 8.23 12.69
C PRO A 293 16.25 8.03 12.87
N ARG A 294 16.95 9.08 13.34
CA ARG A 294 18.34 8.94 13.80
C ARG A 294 18.38 7.90 14.92
N GLY A 295 19.34 6.98 14.88
CA GLY A 295 19.48 5.91 15.86
C GLY A 295 18.74 4.60 15.52
N TRP A 296 17.82 4.58 14.55
CA TRP A 296 17.26 3.30 14.06
C TRP A 296 18.29 2.50 13.25
N ASN A 297 19.12 3.20 12.48
CA ASN A 297 20.21 2.59 11.72
C ASN A 297 21.57 2.70 12.45
N GLU A 298 21.59 3.29 13.65
CA GLU A 298 22.80 3.60 14.41
C GLU A 298 22.61 3.20 15.88
N THR A 299 23.21 2.06 16.25
CA THR A 299 23.46 1.53 17.61
C THR A 299 22.33 0.83 18.40
N GLY A 300 22.57 -0.44 18.74
CA GLY A 300 21.93 -1.17 19.85
C GLY A 300 21.82 -2.69 19.60
N ASP A 301 22.60 -3.47 20.37
CA ASP A 301 22.84 -4.94 20.47
C ASP A 301 21.95 -6.01 19.79
N SER A 302 20.76 -5.71 19.27
CA SER A 302 20.02 -6.63 18.39
C SER A 302 20.30 -6.41 16.90
N PHE A 303 20.78 -5.21 16.53
CA PHE A 303 20.94 -4.80 15.14
C PHE A 303 22.31 -4.13 14.94
N GLN A 304 23.19 -4.81 14.19
CA GLN A 304 24.60 -4.44 14.02
C GLN A 304 24.83 -3.21 13.12
N GLY A 305 24.04 -2.13 13.25
CA GLY A 305 24.21 -0.87 12.50
C GLY A 305 24.03 -0.97 10.97
N ASN A 306 23.61 -2.13 10.48
CA ASN A 306 23.56 -2.50 9.07
C ASN A 306 22.14 -2.71 8.54
N GLU A 307 21.12 -2.62 9.40
CA GLU A 307 19.73 -2.76 8.98
C GLU A 307 19.20 -1.43 8.46
N TRP A 308 18.52 -1.50 7.32
CA TRP A 308 18.03 -0.35 6.61
C TRP A 308 16.51 -0.39 6.55
N LEU A 309 15.87 0.77 6.77
CA LEU A 309 14.43 0.95 6.69
C LEU A 309 14.08 2.36 6.18
N ASP A 310 14.11 2.55 4.86
CA ASP A 310 13.56 3.78 4.24
C ASP A 310 12.10 3.56 3.83
N LEU A 311 11.33 4.64 3.71
CA LEU A 311 9.94 4.60 3.29
C LEU A 311 9.74 5.45 2.03
N ILE A 312 9.01 4.89 1.07
CA ILE A 312 8.48 5.64 -0.06
C ILE A 312 6.97 5.48 -0.04
N ALA A 313 6.24 6.55 0.23
CA ALA A 313 4.80 6.48 0.31
C ALA A 313 4.12 7.81 -0.05
N GLY A 314 2.83 7.72 -0.34
CA GLY A 314 1.93 8.86 -0.52
C GLY A 314 0.53 8.50 -0.05
N PHE A 315 -0.42 9.44 -0.19
CA PHE A 315 -1.79 9.27 0.27
C PHE A 315 -2.76 9.08 -0.89
N THR A 316 -3.65 8.09 -0.78
CA THR A 316 -4.86 8.04 -1.60
C THR A 316 -5.79 9.19 -1.21
N ARG A 317 -6.75 9.52 -2.08
CA ARG A 317 -7.76 10.55 -1.79
C ARG A 317 -8.59 10.24 -0.52
N GLY A 318 -8.75 8.97 -0.18
CA GLY A 318 -9.45 8.49 1.02
C GLY A 318 -8.65 8.57 2.32
N GLY A 319 -7.45 9.17 2.31
CA GLY A 319 -6.62 9.30 3.52
C GLY A 319 -5.92 8.02 3.94
N VAL A 320 -5.63 7.12 2.99
CA VAL A 320 -4.84 5.91 3.21
C VAL A 320 -3.40 6.17 2.75
N LEU A 321 -2.43 6.00 3.64
CA LEU A 321 -1.01 5.98 3.31
C LEU A 321 -0.71 4.67 2.58
N CYS A 322 -0.15 4.77 1.37
CA CYS A 322 0.16 3.63 0.50
C CYS A 322 1.58 3.78 -0.04
N GLY A 323 2.36 2.70 -0.02
CA GLY A 323 3.73 2.73 -0.51
C GLY A 323 4.53 1.49 -0.13
N VAL A 324 5.84 1.67 0.00
CA VAL A 324 6.80 0.58 0.23
C VAL A 324 7.86 0.99 1.23
N TYR A 325 8.20 0.08 2.13
CA TYR A 325 9.45 0.11 2.87
C TYR A 325 10.57 -0.49 2.03
N LEU A 326 11.75 0.13 2.07
CA LEU A 326 12.99 -0.46 1.61
C LEU A 326 13.72 -1.04 2.80
N MET A 327 13.98 -2.34 2.74
CA MET A 327 14.53 -3.09 3.86
C MET A 327 15.71 -3.96 3.43
N ASP A 328 16.69 -4.15 4.31
CA ASP A 328 17.83 -5.06 4.03
C ASP A 328 17.35 -6.54 4.02
N VAL A 329 17.85 -7.34 3.07
CA VAL A 329 17.55 -8.79 2.97
C VAL A 329 18.03 -9.58 4.18
N ARG A 330 19.08 -9.09 4.85
CA ARG A 330 19.65 -9.66 6.08
C ARG A 330 18.85 -9.28 7.32
N ILE A 331 17.63 -8.75 7.16
CA ILE A 331 16.61 -8.76 8.20
C ILE A 331 15.87 -10.10 8.03
N PRO A 332 16.45 -11.26 8.43
CA PRO A 332 16.37 -12.48 7.62
C PRO A 332 15.23 -13.43 7.98
N GLU A 333 14.33 -13.16 8.93
CA GLU A 333 13.49 -14.26 9.43
C GLU A 333 11.98 -14.09 9.32
N ARG A 334 11.44 -12.90 9.07
CA ARG A 334 10.04 -12.70 9.45
C ARG A 334 9.33 -11.51 8.82
N LEU A 335 9.12 -11.40 7.51
CA LEU A 335 8.18 -10.43 6.92
C LEU A 335 7.38 -11.08 5.76
N ALA A 336 6.32 -10.41 5.28
CA ALA A 336 5.14 -10.98 4.59
C ALA A 336 5.41 -11.95 3.41
N PRO A 337 4.46 -12.87 3.10
CA PRO A 337 4.62 -13.90 2.07
C PRO A 337 4.91 -13.33 0.68
N GLY A 338 5.73 -14.08 -0.03
CA GLY A 338 6.60 -13.63 -1.12
C GLY A 338 7.96 -14.30 -0.93
N ALA A 339 7.96 -15.59 -0.61
CA ALA A 339 9.12 -16.35 -0.22
C ALA A 339 9.99 -16.63 -1.46
N TYR A 340 10.97 -15.77 -1.72
CA TYR A 340 12.17 -16.25 -2.39
C TYR A 340 12.98 -16.99 -1.32
N PRO A 341 13.29 -18.30 -1.49
CA PRO A 341 14.36 -18.90 -0.71
C PRO A 341 15.65 -18.16 -1.10
N PHE A 342 16.11 -17.29 -0.21
CA PHE A 342 17.39 -16.62 -0.37
C PHE A 342 18.49 -17.65 -0.08
N ASP A 343 19.04 -18.22 -1.15
CA ASP A 343 20.29 -18.95 -1.08
C ASP A 343 21.39 -18.00 -1.56
N GLU A 344 22.27 -17.57 -0.65
CA GLU A 344 23.42 -16.71 -0.97
C GLU A 344 24.31 -17.34 -2.06
N SER A 345 24.30 -18.67 -2.20
CA SER A 345 25.03 -19.38 -3.25
C SER A 345 24.33 -19.40 -4.62
N ALA A 346 23.04 -19.01 -4.67
CA ALA A 346 22.24 -18.89 -5.89
C ALA A 346 22.27 -17.48 -6.51
N ILE A 347 23.12 -16.57 -6.00
CA ILE A 347 23.43 -15.31 -6.67
C ILE A 347 24.26 -15.63 -7.92
N ASP A 348 23.57 -16.04 -8.97
CA ASP A 348 24.10 -15.93 -10.30
C ASP A 348 24.12 -14.44 -10.64
N LEU A 349 25.31 -13.83 -10.57
CA LEU A 349 25.56 -12.43 -10.90
C LEU A 349 25.16 -12.11 -12.36
N THR A 350 24.94 -13.13 -13.20
CA THR A 350 24.37 -12.98 -14.56
C THR A 350 22.83 -13.06 -14.61
N ARG A 351 22.17 -13.54 -13.53
CA ARG A 351 20.71 -13.58 -13.33
C ARG A 351 20.15 -12.49 -12.40
N LEU A 352 20.98 -11.59 -11.87
CA LEU A 352 20.53 -10.25 -11.41
C LEU A 352 19.92 -9.41 -12.55
N ARG A 353 20.02 -9.91 -13.80
CA ARG A 353 19.09 -9.59 -14.87
C ARG A 353 17.69 -10.05 -14.47
N ILE A 354 16.94 -9.13 -13.88
CA ILE A 354 15.47 -9.16 -13.69
C ILE A 354 14.86 -10.14 -14.70
N ALA A 355 14.37 -11.28 -14.19
CA ALA A 355 13.67 -12.26 -15.02
C ALA A 355 12.42 -11.59 -15.60
N TYR A 356 12.25 -11.68 -16.93
CA TYR A 356 11.07 -11.22 -17.64
C TYR A 356 9.83 -12.05 -17.31
#